data_AF-A0A957S3K6-F1
#
_entry.id   AF-A0A957S3K6-F1
#
_cell.length_a   1.000
_cell.length_b   1.000
_cell.length_c   1.000
_cell.angle_alpha   90.00
_cell.angle_beta   90.00
_cell.angle_gamma   90.00
#
_symmetry.space_group_name_H-M   'P 1'
#
loop_
_entity.id
_entity.type
_entity.pdbx_description
1 polymer ?
#
loop_
_entity_poly.entity_id
_entity_poly.type
_entity_poly.pdbx_seq_one_letter_code
_entity_poly.pdbx_strand_id
1 'polypeptide(L)' 'QTERYDRAVLMVNQMDEEGFGGCTNIRECEAVCPKEISIDFIGMMNRDLIRGSMAGAGNR' A
#
# COMPACT_ATOMS: atom_id res chain seq x y z
N GLN A 1 -15.30 -4.22 -2.21
CA GLN A 1 -14.92 -3.13 -1.29
C GLN A 1 -14.93 -1.81 -2.05
N THR A 2 -15.88 -0.92 -1.76
CA THR A 2 -16.14 0.34 -2.48
C THR A 2 -14.96 1.31 -2.39
N GLU A 3 -14.34 1.43 -1.22
CA GLU A 3 -13.23 2.35 -0.91
C GLU A 3 -11.83 1.81 -1.28
N ARG A 4 -11.74 0.66 -1.97
CA ARG A 4 -10.48 -0.13 -2.04
C ARG A 4 -9.33 0.65 -2.67
N TYR A 5 -9.59 1.29 -3.81
CA TYR A 5 -8.58 2.01 -4.57
C TYR A 5 -8.27 3.37 -3.97
N ASP A 6 -9.29 4.09 -3.52
CA ASP A 6 -9.11 5.38 -2.84
C ASP A 6 -8.29 5.20 -1.56
N ARG A 7 -8.60 4.18 -0.75
CA ARG A 7 -7.82 3.86 0.45
C ARG A 7 -6.37 3.50 0.13
N ALA A 8 -6.10 2.79 -0.96
CA ALA A 8 -4.73 2.43 -1.33
C ALA A 8 -3.91 3.67 -1.73
N VAL A 9 -4.50 4.56 -2.53
CA VAL A 9 -3.84 5.83 -2.92
C VAL A 9 -3.61 6.72 -1.71
N LEU A 10 -4.65 6.95 -0.89
CA LEU A 10 -4.54 7.81 0.30
C LEU A 10 -3.56 7.27 1.33
N MET A 11 -3.50 5.95 1.51
CA MET A 11 -2.53 5.31 2.40
C MET A 11 -1.09 5.55 1.94
N VAL A 12 -0.81 5.41 0.64
CA VAL A 12 0.55 5.61 0.12
C VAL A 12 0.95 7.08 0.14
N ASN A 13 0.03 7.99 -0.17
CA ASN A 13 0.29 9.43 -0.01
C ASN A 13 0.71 9.76 1.42
N GLN A 14 0.00 9.21 2.43
CA GLN A 14 0.37 9.41 3.82
C GLN A 14 1.74 8.80 4.15
N MET A 15 2.03 7.59 3.64
CA MET A 15 3.34 6.94 3.82
C MET A 15 4.49 7.79 3.25
N ASP A 16 4.28 8.43 2.11
CA ASP A 16 5.28 9.30 1.48
C ASP A 16 5.48 10.59 2.28
N GLU A 17 4.39 11.21 2.77
CA GLU A 17 4.45 12.39 3.66
C GLU A 17 5.20 12.09 4.97
N GLU A 18 4.99 10.90 5.52
CA GLU A 18 5.64 10.45 6.75
C GLU A 18 7.04 9.84 6.51
N GLY A 19 7.46 9.70 5.26
CA GLY A 19 8.79 9.20 4.90
C GLY A 19 8.99 7.70 5.13
N PHE A 20 7.92 6.90 5.19
CA PHE A 20 8.02 5.44 5.31
C PHE A 20 8.68 4.77 4.11
N GLY A 21 8.57 5.40 2.94
CA GLY A 21 9.09 4.88 1.68
C GLY A 21 8.37 3.63 1.18
N GLY A 22 8.94 3.01 0.15
CA GLY A 22 8.37 1.84 -0.54
C GLY A 22 9.00 0.50 -0.13
N CYS A 23 8.29 -0.58 -0.42
CA CYS A 23 8.81 -1.94 -0.23
C CYS A 23 10.04 -2.20 -1.13
N THR A 24 11.15 -2.62 -0.52
CA THR A 24 12.40 -2.97 -1.21
C THR A 24 12.56 -4.48 -1.49
N ASN A 25 11.55 -5.28 -1.14
CA ASN A 25 11.55 -6.74 -1.27
C ASN A 25 12.59 -7.51 -0.41
N ILE A 26 13.14 -6.88 0.64
CA ILE A 26 14.02 -7.56 1.62
C ILE A 26 13.21 -8.48 2.56
N ARG A 27 11.89 -8.25 2.67
CA ARG A 27 10.94 -9.00 3.52
C ARG A 27 11.13 -8.80 5.04
N GLU A 28 11.77 -7.71 5.44
CA GLU A 28 11.91 -7.35 6.87
C GLU A 28 10.55 -7.09 7.53
N CYS A 29 9.62 -6.46 6.81
CA CYS A 29 8.28 -6.14 7.33
C CYS A 29 7.47 -7.39 7.72
N GLU A 30 7.59 -8.49 6.96
CA GLU A 30 6.95 -9.77 7.28
C GLU A 30 7.65 -10.44 8.47
N ALA A 31 8.99 -10.45 8.49
CA ALA A 31 9.77 -11.09 9.54
C ALA A 31 9.58 -10.45 10.94
N VAL A 32 9.33 -9.14 10.99
CA VAL A 32 9.15 -8.39 12.26
C VAL A 32 7.69 -8.19 12.66
N CYS A 33 6.74 -8.59 11.82
CA CYS A 33 5.32 -8.32 12.08
C CYS A 33 4.80 -9.18 13.25
N PRO A 34 4.34 -8.58 14.37
CA PRO A 34 3.79 -9.35 15.49
C PRO A 34 2.44 -10.01 15.18
N LYS A 35 1.88 -9.75 14.00
CA LYS A 35 0.62 -10.28 13.50
C LYS A 35 0.80 -11.23 12.32
N GLU A 36 2.05 -11.58 11.99
CA GLU A 36 2.37 -12.56 10.95
C GLU A 36 1.71 -12.24 9.60
N ILE A 37 1.63 -10.95 9.27
CA ILE A 37 1.06 -10.50 7.99
C ILE A 37 2.06 -10.83 6.88
N SER A 38 1.63 -11.66 5.94
CA SER A 38 2.42 -11.97 4.73
C SER A 38 2.70 -10.72 3.90
N ILE A 39 3.89 -10.67 3.29
CA ILE A 39 4.25 -9.63 2.32
C ILE A 39 3.31 -9.57 1.10
N ASP A 40 2.54 -10.61 0.84
CA ASP A 40 1.53 -10.64 -0.24
C ASP A 40 0.49 -9.53 -0.11
N PHE A 41 0.20 -9.08 1.12
CA PHE A 41 -0.70 -7.95 1.37
C PHE A 41 -0.12 -6.62 0.86
N ILE A 42 1.19 -6.43 0.98
CA ILE A 42 1.90 -5.28 0.38
C ILE A 42 1.86 -5.40 -1.14
N GLY A 43 2.06 -6.60 -1.69
CA GLY A 43 1.89 -6.85 -3.13
C GLY A 43 0.48 -6.53 -3.63
N MET A 44 -0.55 -6.87 -2.85
CA MET A 44 -1.94 -6.51 -3.16
C MET A 44 -2.15 -5.00 -3.10
N MET A 45 -1.65 -4.32 -2.08
CA MET A 45 -1.74 -2.87 -1.92
C MET A 45 -1.07 -2.15 -3.11
N ASN A 46 0.12 -2.58 -3.52
CA ASN A 46 0.82 -1.99 -4.69
C ASN A 46 0.03 -2.17 -5.99
N ARG A 47 -0.62 -3.33 -6.20
CA ARG A 47 -1.52 -3.53 -7.36
C ARG A 47 -2.72 -2.60 -7.33
N ASP A 48 -3.24 -2.32 -6.15
CA ASP A 48 -4.37 -1.42 -5.95
C ASP A 48 -3.99 0.04 -6.13
N LEU A 49 -2.80 0.43 -5.67
CA LEU A 49 -2.21 1.73 -5.94
C LEU A 49 -2.09 1.97 -7.45
N ILE A 50 -1.54 1.02 -8.21
CA ILE A 50 -1.39 1.15 -9.67
C ILE A 50 -2.76 1.33 -10.34
N ARG A 51 -3.73 0.46 -10.02
CA ARG A 51 -5.09 0.55 -10.58
C ARG A 51 -5.80 1.83 -10.16
N GLY A 52 -5.68 2.23 -8.90
CA GLY A 52 -6.28 3.44 -8.35
C GLY A 52 -5.72 4.69 -9.01
N SER A 53 -4.41 4.78 -9.13
CA SER A 53 -3.72 5.91 -9.77
C SER A 53 -4.14 6.07 -11.23
N MET A 54 -4.21 4.97 -11.99
CA MET A 54 -4.69 5.01 -13.39
C MET A 54 -6.17 5.40 -13.51
N ALA A 55 -6.98 5.13 -12.49
CA ALA A 55 -8.41 5.43 -12.45
C ALA A 55 -8.73 6.74 -11.71
N GLY A 56 -7.73 7.58 -11.41
CA GLY A 56 -7.93 8.85 -10.68
C GLY A 56 -8.55 8.67 -9.29
N ALA A 57 -8.29 7.56 -8.60
CA ALA A 57 -8.70 7.33 -7.22
C ALA A 57 -7.90 8.22 -6.26
N GLY A 58 -8.47 8.55 -5.09
CA GLY A 58 -7.86 9.41 -4.07
C GLY A 58 -7.99 10.93 -4.32
N ASN A 59 -8.54 11.33 -5.46
CA ASN A 59 -8.83 12.73 -5.84
C ASN A 59 -10.33 12.98 -6.10
N ARG A 60 -11.21 12.09 -5.65
CA ARG A 60 -12.66 12.15 -5.89
C ARG A 60 -13.42 12.64 -4.66
#